data_AF-A0A494THB7-F1
#
_entry.id   AF-A0A494THB7-F1
#
_cell.length_a   1.000
_cell.length_b   1.000
_cell.length_c   1.000
_cell.angle_alpha   90.00
_cell.angle_beta   90.00
_cell.angle_gamma   90.00
#
_symmetry.space_group_name_H-M   'P 1'
#
loop_
_entity.id
_entity.type
_entity.pdbx_description
1 polymer ?
#
loop_
_entity_poly.entity_id
_entity_poly.type
_entity_poly.pdbx_seq_one_letter_code
_entity_poly.pdbx_strand_id
1 'polypeptide(L)' 'MIDLQSLSSRAWSAFRRLQRTAVDQRRGKLARVVEVHAFSIAVKLAVVEFSGKTLLLSVGKNGISLIAEGRGE' A
#
# COMPACT_ATOMS: atom_id res chain seq x y z
N MET A 1 -23.50 0.18 18.08
CA MET A 1 -23.24 0.22 16.63
C MET A 1 -21.80 0.67 16.45
N ILE A 2 -20.87 -0.26 16.22
CA ILE A 2 -19.45 0.08 16.08
C ILE A 2 -19.28 0.68 14.69
N ASP A 3 -18.84 1.93 14.64
CA ASP A 3 -18.55 2.65 13.41
C ASP A 3 -17.51 1.87 12.57
N LEU A 4 -17.93 1.43 11.39
CA LEU A 4 -17.14 0.55 10.52
C LEU A 4 -16.01 1.29 9.80
N GLN A 5 -15.94 2.63 9.90
CA GLN A 5 -14.84 3.43 9.35
C GLN A 5 -13.58 3.32 10.24
N SER A 6 -13.78 3.14 11.55
CA SER A 6 -12.71 2.99 12.56
C SER A 6 -11.78 1.79 12.33
N LEU A 7 -12.29 0.66 11.82
CA LEU A 7 -11.52 -0.59 11.66
C LEU A 7 -10.59 -0.61 10.42
N SER A 8 -10.76 0.32 9.48
CA SER A 8 -9.86 0.51 8.32
C SER A 8 -8.57 1.29 8.66
N SER A 9 -8.57 1.95 9.83
CA SER A 9 -7.54 2.91 10.25
C SER A 9 -6.19 2.26 10.50
N ARG A 10 -6.15 1.00 10.96
CA ARG A 10 -4.90 0.32 11.34
C ARG A 10 -4.07 -0.11 10.12
N ALA A 11 -4.72 -0.73 9.12
CA ALA A 11 -4.06 -1.10 7.87
C ALA A 11 -3.64 0.15 7.08
N TRP A 12 -4.49 1.19 7.06
CA TRP A 12 -4.14 2.47 6.44
C TRP A 12 -3.00 3.19 7.17
N SER A 13 -2.97 3.15 8.51
CA SER A 13 -1.87 3.71 9.30
C SER A 13 -0.56 2.94 9.10
N ALA A 14 -0.62 1.61 8.96
CA ALA A 14 0.54 0.78 8.62
C ALA A 14 1.06 1.11 7.21
N PHE A 15 0.18 1.29 6.23
CA PHE A 15 0.54 1.75 4.89
C PHE A 15 1.15 3.17 4.90
N ARG A 16 0.58 4.10 5.67
CA ARG A 16 1.15 5.44 5.87
C ARG A 16 2.49 5.42 6.60
N ARG A 17 2.70 4.47 7.52
CA ARG A 17 4.01 4.22 8.14
C ARG A 17 5.00 3.67 7.13
N LEU A 18 4.61 2.76 6.25
CA LEU A 18 5.47 2.34 5.13
C LEU A 18 5.84 3.54 4.24
N GLN A 19 4.90 4.43 3.92
CA GLN A 19 5.20 5.67 3.19
C GLN A 19 6.20 6.58 3.93
N ARG A 20 6.06 6.75 5.25
CA ARG A 20 6.96 7.59 6.06
C ARG A 20 8.32 6.96 6.29
N THR A 21 8.38 5.67 6.62
CA THR A 21 9.63 4.95 6.86
C THR A 21 10.44 4.75 5.57
N ALA A 22 9.77 4.68 4.41
CA ALA A 22 10.44 4.68 3.10
C ALA A 22 11.17 6.00 2.78
N VAL A 23 10.78 7.12 3.41
CA VAL A 23 11.45 8.42 3.23
C VAL A 23 12.71 8.56 4.10
N ASP A 24 12.78 7.88 5.24
CA ASP A 24 13.87 8.06 6.23
C ASP A 24 15.02 7.04 6.14
N GLN A 25 14.87 5.94 5.38
CA GLN A 25 15.94 4.93 5.30
C GLN A 25 16.87 5.15 4.11
N ARG A 26 17.95 5.88 4.40
CA ARG A 26 19.26 5.83 3.71
C ARG A 26 19.76 4.39 3.55
N ARG A 27 19.30 3.64 2.54
CA ARG A 27 20.02 2.56 1.82
C ARG A 27 19.06 1.79 0.88
N GLY A 28 18.91 2.29 -0.34
CA GLY A 28 19.12 1.44 -1.52
C GLY A 28 17.92 0.84 -2.26
N LYS A 29 16.72 0.66 -1.69
CA LYS A 29 15.56 0.14 -2.46
C LYS A 29 14.25 0.79 -2.00
N LEU A 30 13.98 1.97 -2.56
CA LEU A 30 12.82 2.81 -2.26
C LEU A 30 11.56 2.16 -2.85
N ALA A 31 10.62 1.77 -1.97
CA ALA A 31 9.25 1.51 -2.38
C ALA A 31 8.54 2.85 -2.55
N ARG A 32 8.07 3.17 -3.75
CA ARG A 32 7.29 4.38 -4.05
C ARG A 32 5.88 3.97 -4.41
N VAL A 33 4.90 4.52 -3.70
CA VAL A 33 3.49 4.40 -4.11
C VAL A 33 3.27 5.33 -5.28
N VAL A 34 2.89 4.77 -6.43
CA VAL A 34 2.62 5.51 -7.67
C VAL A 34 1.16 5.95 -7.70
N GLU A 35 0.25 5.05 -7.35
CA GLU A 35 -1.18 5.28 -7.49
C GLU A 35 -1.96 4.52 -6.43
N VAL A 36 -3.08 5.09 -5.98
CA VAL A 36 -4.00 4.41 -5.06
C VAL A 36 -5.43 4.60 -5.56
N HIS A 37 -6.11 3.49 -5.83
CA HIS A 37 -7.51 3.45 -6.26
C HIS A 37 -8.40 2.85 -5.18
N ALA A 38 -9.54 3.47 -4.93
CA ALA A 38 -10.58 2.84 -4.13
C ALA A 38 -11.31 1.80 -5.01
N PHE A 39 -11.16 0.52 -4.68
CA PHE A 39 -11.86 -0.55 -5.40
C PHE A 39 -13.22 -0.87 -4.76
N SER A 40 -13.28 -0.86 -3.43
CA SER A 40 -14.51 -0.98 -2.68
C SER A 40 -14.42 -0.22 -1.36
N ILE A 41 -15.53 -0.20 -0.61
CA ILE A 41 -15.58 0.39 0.74
C ILE A 41 -14.53 -0.24 1.68
N ALA A 42 -14.17 -1.51 1.47
CA ALA A 42 -13.28 -2.25 2.35
C ALA A 42 -11.86 -2.45 1.79
N VAL A 43 -11.63 -2.18 0.51
CA VAL A 43 -10.38 -2.51 -0.19
C VAL A 43 -9.95 -1.36 -1.09
N LYS A 44 -8.66 -1.00 -0.97
CA LYS A 44 -7.96 -0.11 -1.89
C LYS A 44 -6.95 -0.92 -2.70
N LEU A 45 -6.70 -0.51 -3.93
CA LEU A 45 -5.62 -1.00 -4.76
C LEU A 45 -4.51 0.04 -4.74
N ALA A 46 -3.26 -0.40 -4.57
CA ALA A 46 -2.10 0.47 -4.59
C ALA A 46 -1.10 -0.05 -5.62
N VAL A 47 -0.69 0.80 -6.55
CA VAL A 47 0.44 0.55 -7.44
C VAL A 47 1.70 1.06 -6.76
N VAL A 48 2.70 0.19 -6.61
CA VAL A 48 3.95 0.47 -5.90
C VAL A 48 5.15 0.11 -6.77
N GLU A 49 5.99 1.08 -7.05
CA GLU A 49 7.32 0.84 -7.61
C GLU A 49 8.26 0.39 -6.49
N PHE A 50 8.88 -0.77 -6.64
CA PHE A 50 9.86 -1.25 -5.70
C PHE A 50 11.00 -1.93 -6.46
N SER A 51 12.21 -1.38 -6.32
CA SER A 51 13.42 -1.98 -6.91
C SER A 51 13.35 -2.23 -8.43
N GLY A 52 12.74 -1.31 -9.18
CA GLY A 52 12.56 -1.45 -10.64
C GLY A 52 11.43 -2.41 -11.04
N LYS A 53 10.56 -2.78 -10.10
CA LYS A 53 9.35 -3.56 -10.35
C LYS A 53 8.13 -2.73 -10.01
N THR A 54 7.04 -2.96 -10.73
CA THR A 54 5.74 -2.37 -10.43
C THR A 54 4.85 -3.43 -9.81
N LEU A 55 4.40 -3.19 -8.58
CA LEU A 55 3.57 -4.10 -7.80
C LEU A 55 2.15 -3.55 -7.71
N LEU A 56 1.15 -4.40 -7.93
CA LEU A 56 -0.24 -4.11 -7.60
C LEU A 56 -0.59 -4.79 -6.28
N LEU A 57 -0.94 -3.99 -5.28
CA LEU A 57 -1.29 -4.46 -3.93
C LEU A 57 -2.77 -4.24 -3.65
N SER A 58 -3.45 -5.20 -3.02
CA SER A 58 -4.70 -4.94 -2.31
C SER A 58 -4.40 -4.56 -0.87
N VAL A 59 -5.09 -3.54 -0.38
CA VAL A 59 -4.96 -3.01 0.97
C VAL A 59 -6.34 -2.95 1.59
N GLY A 60 -6.57 -3.76 2.62
CA GLY A 60 -7.85 -3.81 3.32
C GLY A 60 -7.68 -4.10 4.80
N LYS A 61 -8.80 -4.29 5.50
CA LYS A 61 -8.81 -4.58 6.95
C LYS A 61 -8.01 -5.84 7.33
N ASN A 62 -7.91 -6.81 6.42
CA ASN A 62 -7.22 -8.09 6.62
C ASN A 62 -5.70 -7.99 6.35
N GLY A 63 -5.20 -6.83 5.92
CA GLY A 63 -3.79 -6.61 5.62
C GLY A 63 -3.55 -6.21 4.17
N ILE A 64 -2.33 -6.50 3.71
CA ILE A 64 -1.84 -6.15 2.39
C ILE A 64 -1.54 -7.46 1.64
N SER A 65 -1.97 -7.57 0.39
CA SER A 65 -1.67 -8.72 -0.46
C SER A 65 -1.18 -8.29 -1.83
N LEU A 66 -0.18 -8.99 -2.36
CA LEU A 66 0.28 -8.81 -3.73
C LEU A 66 -0.74 -9.44 -4.69
N ILE A 67 -1.23 -8.65 -5.64
CA ILE A 67 -2.14 -9.11 -6.71
C ILE A 67 -1.34 -9.43 -7.97
N ALA A 68 -0.44 -8.53 -8.35
CA ALA A 68 0.36 -8.68 -9.57
C ALA A 68 1.73 -8.00 -9.41
N GLU A 69 2.71 -8.53 -10.14
CA GLU A 69 4.05 -7.95 -10.29
C GLU A 69 4.34 -7.78 -11.79
N GLY A 70 4.80 -6.59 -12.16
CA GLY A 70 5.33 -6.26 -13.48
C GLY A 70 6.77 -5.77 -13.38
N ARG A 71 7.50 -5.85 -14.49
CA ARG A 71 8.82 -5.22 -14.62
C ARG A 71 8.57 -3.74 -14.92
N GLY A 72 9.14 -2.83 -14.13
CA GLY A 72 9.14 -1.43 -14.48
C GLY A 72 9.96 -1.25 -15.75
N GLU A 73 9.40 -0.57 -16.75
CA GLU A 73 10.11 -0.19 -17.98
C GLU A 73 11.24 0.81 -17.69
#